data_AF-L8FRV9-F1
#
_entry.id   AF-L8FRV9-F1
#
_cell.length_a   1.000
_cell.length_b   1.000
_cell.length_c   1.000
_cell.angle_alpha   90.00
_cell.angle_beta   90.00
_cell.angle_gamma   90.00
#
_symmetry.space_group_name_H-M   'P 1'
#
loop_
_entity.id
_entity.type
_entity.pdbx_description
1 polymer ?
#
loop_
_entity_poly.entity_id
_entity_poly.type
_entity_poly.pdbx_seq_one_letter_code
_entity_poly.pdbx_strand_id
1 'polypeptide(L)'
;MALLLRRPVVSKLPRELYMACAISASPRPFSVLNRPPPNYEGHVPLTRLEQAGLAVGSAITSLIDPYRHDMVAALGEATATPYFIYRLRDAMLADYTGRRILRDRPRVTSKTMSLEYLRTLPENTVGRAYADWLDREGVTPDTRDQVQYIDDEECAYVMQRYRECHDFYHAVTGLPVFVEGEIALKGFEFANTLLPMTGLSLFAVTKMKPAARKRFWDIYLPWALYNGLNSKDCINVYWEEELNTDVAALRKRLGIERPPDLRSIRKQQKEKKKAQREGGEGEK
;
A
#
# COMPACT_ATOMS: atom_id res chain seq x y z
N MET A 1 3.06 -79.19 37.10
CA MET A 1 2.33 -78.59 35.97
C MET A 1 3.05 -77.32 35.55
N ALA A 2 3.68 -77.33 34.38
CA ALA A 2 4.55 -76.26 33.90
C ALA A 2 3.73 -75.08 33.32
N LEU A 3 4.07 -73.86 33.75
CA LEU A 3 3.61 -72.61 33.16
C LEU A 3 4.21 -72.43 31.75
N LEU A 4 3.36 -72.25 30.73
CA LEU A 4 3.76 -71.82 29.39
C LEU A 4 3.44 -70.33 29.21
N LEU A 5 4.45 -69.48 29.38
CA LEU A 5 4.43 -68.08 28.98
C LEU A 5 4.57 -67.98 27.45
N ARG A 6 3.50 -67.58 26.76
CA ARG A 6 3.54 -67.20 25.33
C ARG A 6 4.31 -65.87 25.18
N ARG A 7 5.43 -65.89 24.46
CA ARG A 7 6.13 -64.69 24.00
C ARG A 7 5.38 -64.06 22.82
N PRO A 8 5.26 -62.73 22.72
CA PRO A 8 4.72 -62.08 21.53
C PRO A 8 5.76 -62.15 20.41
N VAL A 9 5.33 -62.60 19.23
CA VAL A 9 6.12 -62.56 18.01
C VAL A 9 6.12 -61.12 17.50
N VAL A 10 7.22 -60.40 17.70
CA VAL A 10 7.45 -59.12 17.02
C VAL A 10 7.89 -59.45 15.60
N SER A 11 6.96 -59.36 14.65
CA SER A 11 7.28 -59.43 13.23
C SER A 11 8.16 -58.25 12.85
N LYS A 12 9.44 -58.49 12.57
CA LYS A 12 10.33 -57.47 11.99
C LYS A 12 9.82 -57.15 10.59
N LEU A 13 9.34 -55.91 10.39
CA LEU A 13 9.05 -55.40 9.04
C LEU A 13 10.30 -55.55 8.16
N PRO A 14 10.16 -55.98 6.89
CA PRO A 14 11.28 -56.13 5.97
C PRO A 14 12.07 -54.82 5.83
N ARG A 15 13.39 -54.87 5.94
CA ARG A 15 14.30 -53.71 5.71
C ARG A 15 14.07 -53.03 4.35
N GLU A 16 13.61 -53.80 3.37
CA GLU A 16 13.20 -53.35 2.03
C GLU A 16 12.13 -52.25 2.06
N LEU A 17 11.14 -52.36 2.98
CA LEU A 17 10.08 -51.36 3.13
C LEU A 17 10.58 -50.05 3.76
N TYR A 18 11.58 -50.12 4.64
CA TYR A 18 12.24 -48.93 5.18
C TYR A 18 13.12 -48.22 4.13
N MET A 19 13.79 -48.96 3.24
CA MET A 19 14.54 -48.37 2.13
C MET A 19 13.64 -47.80 1.03
N ALA A 20 12.52 -48.45 0.71
CA ALA A 20 11.57 -47.95 -0.28
C ALA A 20 10.90 -46.63 0.14
N CYS A 21 10.67 -46.43 1.45
CA CYS A 21 10.20 -45.15 1.99
C CYS A 21 11.29 -44.07 2.10
N ALA A 22 12.58 -44.44 2.09
CA ALA A 22 13.69 -43.50 2.23
C ALA A 22 14.13 -42.85 0.89
N ILE A 23 13.64 -43.36 -0.26
CA ILE A 23 14.10 -42.93 -1.59
C ILE A 23 13.34 -41.69 -2.11
N SER A 24 12.31 -41.19 -1.43
CA SER A 24 11.50 -40.11 -2.00
C SER A 24 11.10 -39.02 -1.00
N ALA A 25 12.07 -38.29 -0.46
CA ALA A 25 11.90 -36.90 0.00
C ALA A 25 13.24 -36.28 0.43
N SER A 26 14.22 -36.17 -0.48
CA SER A 26 15.25 -35.14 -0.28
C SER A 26 14.61 -33.79 -0.60
N PRO A 27 14.43 -32.87 0.37
CA PRO A 27 13.91 -31.54 0.06
C PRO A 27 14.87 -30.88 -0.91
N ARG A 28 14.40 -30.68 -2.15
CA ARG A 28 15.17 -29.96 -3.16
C ARG A 28 15.34 -28.51 -2.68
N PRO A 29 16.54 -27.92 -2.79
CA PRO A 29 16.76 -26.55 -2.34
C PRO A 29 15.88 -25.58 -3.14
N PHE A 30 15.44 -24.51 -2.48
CA PHE A 30 14.63 -23.48 -3.12
C PHE A 30 15.43 -22.82 -4.25
N SER A 31 14.87 -22.85 -5.46
CA SER A 31 15.44 -22.23 -6.66
C SER A 31 14.34 -21.86 -7.64
N VAL A 32 14.69 -21.17 -8.73
CA VAL A 32 13.76 -20.81 -9.82
C VAL A 32 13.04 -22.04 -10.39
N LEU A 33 13.74 -23.16 -10.55
CA LEU A 33 13.20 -24.40 -11.11
C LEU A 33 12.51 -25.29 -10.06
N ASN A 34 12.69 -24.98 -8.78
CA ASN A 34 12.14 -25.74 -7.67
C ASN A 34 11.67 -24.78 -6.57
N ARG A 35 10.45 -24.29 -6.75
CA ARG A 35 9.80 -23.31 -5.88
C ARG A 35 8.93 -24.03 -4.83
N PRO A 36 8.97 -23.63 -3.55
CA PRO A 36 8.09 -24.20 -2.53
C PRO A 36 6.63 -23.87 -2.86
N PRO A 37 5.67 -24.65 -2.33
CA PRO A 37 4.26 -24.32 -2.46
C PRO A 37 3.97 -22.95 -1.83
N PRO A 38 2.92 -22.25 -2.32
CA PRO A 38 2.48 -20.99 -1.73
C PRO A 38 2.04 -21.16 -0.26
N ASN A 39 2.30 -20.16 0.59
CA ASN A 39 1.92 -20.18 2.01
C ASN A 39 0.42 -19.90 2.20
N TYR A 40 -0.20 -19.23 1.24
CA TYR A 40 -1.62 -18.90 1.18
C TYR A 40 -2.03 -18.67 -0.29
N GLU A 41 -3.32 -18.54 -0.55
CA GLU A 41 -3.84 -18.38 -1.92
C GLU A 41 -3.29 -17.12 -2.60
N GLY A 42 -2.71 -17.29 -3.81
CA GLY A 42 -2.10 -16.18 -4.57
C GLY A 42 -0.67 -15.83 -4.16
N HIS A 43 -0.11 -16.46 -3.11
CA HIS A 43 1.29 -16.26 -2.73
C HIS A 43 2.25 -16.80 -3.80
N VAL A 44 3.36 -16.10 -4.01
CA VAL A 44 4.39 -16.39 -5.00
C VAL A 44 5.74 -16.30 -4.27
N PRO A 45 6.27 -17.40 -3.73
CA PRO A 45 7.50 -17.37 -2.95
C PRO A 45 8.70 -16.98 -3.82
N LEU A 46 9.52 -16.05 -3.32
CA LEU A 46 10.71 -15.55 -4.00
C LEU A 46 11.98 -15.82 -3.18
N THR A 47 13.06 -16.21 -3.86
CA THR A 47 14.40 -16.21 -3.27
C THR A 47 14.85 -14.79 -3.00
N ARG A 48 15.83 -14.59 -2.11
CA ARG A 48 16.39 -13.25 -1.83
C ARG A 48 16.95 -12.56 -3.08
N LEU A 49 17.50 -13.34 -4.02
CA LEU A 49 18.01 -12.82 -5.29
C LEU A 49 16.87 -12.41 -6.24
N GLU A 50 15.83 -13.24 -6.38
CA GLU A 50 14.64 -12.89 -7.15
C GLU A 50 13.93 -11.66 -6.57
N GLN A 51 13.82 -11.58 -5.23
CA GLN A 51 13.23 -10.44 -4.54
C GLN A 51 14.04 -9.16 -4.77
N ALA A 52 15.37 -9.21 -4.68
CA ALA A 52 16.23 -8.06 -4.98
C ALA A 52 16.13 -7.65 -6.46
N GLY A 53 16.11 -8.62 -7.37
CA GLY A 53 15.89 -8.38 -8.80
C GLY A 53 14.53 -7.73 -9.07
N LEU A 54 13.47 -8.20 -8.42
CA LEU A 54 12.13 -7.63 -8.50
C LEU A 54 12.12 -6.19 -7.99
N ALA A 55 12.74 -5.92 -6.84
CA ALA A 55 12.84 -4.56 -6.31
C ALA A 55 13.56 -3.61 -7.28
N VAL A 56 14.74 -4.00 -7.78
CA VAL A 56 15.53 -3.15 -8.69
C VAL A 56 14.81 -2.95 -10.03
N GLY A 57 14.31 -4.04 -10.63
CA GLY A 57 13.59 -3.98 -11.90
C GLY A 57 12.35 -3.12 -11.79
N SER A 58 11.54 -3.35 -10.76
CA SER A 58 10.32 -2.58 -10.51
C SER A 58 10.62 -1.09 -10.27
N ALA A 59 11.66 -0.75 -9.49
CA ALA A 59 12.07 0.63 -9.25
C ALA A 59 12.49 1.35 -10.54
N ILE A 60 13.29 0.70 -11.37
CA ILE A 60 13.73 1.29 -12.65
C ILE A 60 12.51 1.49 -13.57
N THR A 61 11.69 0.46 -13.73
CA THR A 61 10.51 0.51 -14.61
C THR A 61 9.49 1.53 -14.13
N SER A 62 9.16 1.58 -12.83
CA SER A 62 8.21 2.56 -12.28
C SER A 62 8.75 3.99 -12.35
N LEU A 63 10.06 4.18 -12.28
CA LEU A 63 10.66 5.50 -12.52
C LEU A 63 10.52 5.90 -13.98
N ILE A 64 10.79 5.00 -14.94
CA ILE A 64 10.66 5.25 -16.38
C ILE A 64 9.21 5.56 -16.74
N ASP A 65 8.28 4.71 -16.32
CA ASP A 65 6.85 4.82 -16.56
C ASP A 65 6.07 4.77 -15.23
N PRO A 66 5.70 5.94 -14.67
CA PRO A 66 4.94 6.02 -13.43
C PRO A 66 3.52 5.45 -13.50
N TYR A 67 2.98 5.19 -14.70
CA TYR A 67 1.63 4.63 -14.88
C TYR A 67 1.63 3.09 -14.82
N ARG A 68 2.80 2.45 -14.72
CA ARG A 68 2.97 1.02 -14.40
C ARG A 68 2.67 0.77 -12.91
N HIS A 69 1.39 0.83 -12.54
CA HIS A 69 0.94 0.63 -11.15
C HIS A 69 1.35 -0.73 -10.59
N ASP A 70 1.42 -1.76 -11.44
CA ASP A 70 1.90 -3.10 -11.12
C ASP A 70 3.36 -3.10 -10.64
N MET A 71 4.22 -2.27 -11.23
CA MET A 71 5.62 -2.14 -10.82
C MET A 71 5.76 -1.38 -9.51
N VAL A 72 4.90 -0.39 -9.27
CA VAL A 72 4.86 0.29 -7.95
C VAL A 72 4.40 -0.67 -6.87
N ALA A 73 3.41 -1.51 -7.17
CA ALA A 73 2.92 -2.56 -6.28
C ALA A 73 4.03 -3.58 -5.97
N ALA A 74 4.67 -4.14 -6.99
CA ALA A 74 5.77 -5.10 -6.84
C ALA A 74 6.96 -4.51 -6.08
N LEU A 75 7.33 -3.25 -6.34
CA LEU A 75 8.35 -2.53 -5.58
C LEU A 75 7.96 -2.41 -4.10
N GLY A 76 6.68 -2.14 -3.82
CA GLY A 76 6.12 -2.11 -2.48
C GLY A 76 6.36 -3.41 -1.71
N GLU A 77 6.03 -4.55 -2.32
CA GLU A 77 6.18 -5.87 -1.68
C GLU A 77 7.65 -6.25 -1.51
N ALA A 78 8.43 -6.07 -2.57
CA ALA A 78 9.83 -6.46 -2.60
C ALA A 78 10.69 -5.67 -1.61
N THR A 79 10.30 -4.44 -1.25
CA THR A 79 11.01 -3.59 -0.29
C THR A 79 10.43 -3.61 1.12
N ALA A 80 9.24 -4.18 1.32
CA ALA A 80 8.60 -4.19 2.64
C ALA A 80 9.12 -5.30 3.56
N THR A 81 9.62 -6.40 3.01
CA THR A 81 10.28 -7.47 3.79
C THR A 81 11.81 -7.27 3.80
N PRO A 82 12.51 -7.72 4.86
CA PRO A 82 12.02 -8.51 5.99
C PRO A 82 11.55 -7.69 7.21
N TYR A 83 11.61 -6.35 7.19
CA TYR A 83 11.41 -5.55 8.41
C TYR A 83 10.15 -4.67 8.39
N PHE A 84 9.97 -3.87 7.33
CA PHE A 84 9.03 -2.76 7.35
C PHE A 84 7.56 -3.18 7.42
N ILE A 85 7.19 -4.29 6.77
CA ILE A 85 5.82 -4.79 6.85
C ILE A 85 5.48 -5.33 8.24
N TYR A 86 6.42 -6.02 8.88
CA TYR A 86 6.25 -6.52 10.24
C TYR A 86 6.13 -5.38 11.23
N ARG A 87 6.94 -4.33 11.08
CA ARG A 87 6.81 -3.10 11.88
C ARG A 87 5.43 -2.46 11.73
N LEU A 88 4.91 -2.40 10.50
CA LEU A 88 3.59 -1.82 10.23
C LEU A 88 2.47 -2.68 10.84
N ARG A 89 2.56 -4.01 10.72
CA ARG A 89 1.66 -4.95 11.39
C ARG A 89 1.69 -4.77 12.91
N ASP A 90 2.88 -4.66 13.50
CA ASP A 90 3.04 -4.51 14.95
C ASP A 90 2.46 -3.17 15.44
N ALA A 91 2.53 -2.11 14.63
CA ALA A 91 1.82 -0.86 14.90
C ALA A 91 0.29 -1.03 14.90
N MET A 92 -0.25 -1.88 14.03
CA MET A 92 -1.68 -2.24 14.07
C MET A 92 -2.03 -3.09 15.30
N LEU A 93 -1.17 -4.03 15.68
CA LEU A 93 -1.37 -4.86 16.88
C LEU A 93 -1.32 -4.05 18.18
N ALA A 94 -0.58 -2.94 18.21
CA ALA A 94 -0.53 -2.03 19.35
C ALA A 94 -1.84 -1.23 19.51
N ASP A 95 -2.57 -0.95 18.43
CA ASP A 95 -3.81 -0.18 18.44
C ASP A 95 -5.06 -1.05 18.60
N TYR A 96 -6.08 -0.55 19.32
CA TYR A 96 -7.34 -1.29 19.49
C TYR A 96 -8.09 -1.49 18.17
N THR A 97 -8.17 -0.44 17.35
CA THR A 97 -8.83 -0.49 16.04
C THR A 97 -8.01 -1.31 15.06
N GLY A 98 -6.68 -1.17 15.09
CA GLY A 98 -5.77 -1.99 14.29
C GLY A 98 -5.96 -3.49 14.54
N ARG A 99 -6.05 -3.94 15.80
CA ARG A 99 -6.36 -5.34 16.13
C ARG A 99 -7.72 -5.81 15.60
N ARG A 100 -8.75 -4.96 15.66
CA ARG A 100 -10.07 -5.27 15.08
C ARG A 100 -9.95 -5.47 13.57
N ILE A 101 -9.26 -4.58 12.88
CA ILE A 101 -9.04 -4.64 11.44
C ILE A 101 -8.30 -5.92 11.03
N LEU A 102 -7.25 -6.32 11.77
CA LEU A 102 -6.49 -7.55 11.49
C LEU A 102 -7.33 -8.82 11.67
N ARG A 103 -8.30 -8.79 12.60
CA ARG A 103 -9.25 -9.88 12.84
C ARG A 103 -10.35 -9.92 11.77
N ASP A 104 -10.99 -8.78 11.53
CA ASP A 104 -12.20 -8.67 10.71
C ASP A 104 -11.88 -8.71 9.20
N ARG A 105 -10.64 -8.35 8.85
CA ARG A 105 -10.07 -8.35 7.49
C ARG A 105 -10.95 -7.68 6.40
N PRO A 106 -11.53 -6.48 6.66
CA PRO A 106 -12.37 -5.82 5.67
C PRO A 106 -11.57 -5.43 4.42
N ARG A 107 -12.24 -5.48 3.27
CA ARG A 107 -11.70 -5.11 1.96
C ARG A 107 -12.38 -3.86 1.45
N VAL A 108 -11.61 -2.95 0.85
CA VAL A 108 -12.16 -1.74 0.24
C VAL A 108 -12.31 -1.95 -1.26
N THR A 109 -13.51 -2.33 -1.68
CA THR A 109 -13.87 -2.56 -3.09
C THR A 109 -15.28 -2.01 -3.34
N SER A 110 -15.67 -1.81 -4.59
CA SER A 110 -17.03 -1.39 -4.93
C SER A 110 -18.10 -2.42 -4.50
N LYS A 111 -17.71 -3.69 -4.35
CA LYS A 111 -18.60 -4.77 -3.89
C LYS A 111 -18.93 -4.66 -2.41
N THR A 112 -17.94 -4.27 -1.61
CA THR A 112 -18.08 -4.13 -0.15
C THR A 112 -18.53 -2.73 0.26
N MET A 113 -18.31 -1.74 -0.60
CA MET A 113 -18.65 -0.34 -0.36
C MET A 113 -19.28 0.29 -1.62
N SER A 114 -20.61 0.46 -1.59
CA SER A 114 -21.36 1.01 -2.72
C SER A 114 -21.04 2.49 -2.95
N LEU A 115 -20.38 2.79 -4.07
CA LEU A 115 -20.10 4.17 -4.49
C LEU A 115 -21.37 4.98 -4.75
N GLU A 116 -22.44 4.33 -5.21
CA GLU A 116 -23.76 4.98 -5.38
C GLU A 116 -24.30 5.46 -4.04
N TYR A 117 -24.23 4.62 -3.00
CA TYR A 117 -24.61 5.01 -1.65
C TYR A 117 -23.74 6.17 -1.13
N LEU A 118 -22.41 6.10 -1.31
CA LEU A 118 -21.51 7.16 -0.85
C LEU A 118 -21.82 8.53 -1.47
N ARG A 119 -22.23 8.57 -2.74
CA ARG A 119 -22.65 9.81 -3.42
C ARG A 119 -23.92 10.43 -2.83
N THR A 120 -24.77 9.63 -2.19
CA THR A 120 -25.99 10.14 -1.52
C THR A 120 -25.72 10.73 -0.14
N LEU A 121 -24.53 10.51 0.43
CA LEU A 121 -24.20 11.02 1.75
C LEU A 121 -24.05 12.55 1.76
N PRO A 122 -24.25 13.19 2.93
CA PRO A 122 -24.04 14.64 3.07
C PRO A 122 -22.62 15.07 2.70
N GLU A 123 -22.48 16.27 2.10
CA GLU A 123 -21.22 16.81 1.58
C GLU A 123 -20.08 16.89 2.58
N ASN A 124 -20.40 17.01 3.88
CA ASN A 124 -19.42 17.08 4.94
C ASN A 124 -18.93 15.70 5.42
N THR A 125 -19.44 14.59 4.89
CA THR A 125 -19.03 13.24 5.32
C THR A 125 -17.78 12.73 4.60
N VAL A 126 -17.08 11.80 5.25
CA VAL A 126 -15.91 11.12 4.65
C VAL A 126 -16.29 10.34 3.40
N GLY A 127 -17.40 9.60 3.44
CA GLY A 127 -17.88 8.80 2.32
C GLY A 127 -18.21 9.67 1.10
N ARG A 128 -18.90 10.79 1.31
CA ARG A 128 -19.16 11.75 0.22
C ARG A 128 -17.88 12.36 -0.33
N ALA A 129 -16.97 12.79 0.55
CA ALA A 129 -15.68 13.35 0.14
C ALA A 129 -14.83 12.34 -0.66
N TYR A 130 -14.90 11.05 -0.30
CA TYR A 130 -14.23 9.97 -1.03
C TYR A 130 -14.84 9.75 -2.42
N ALA A 131 -16.18 9.65 -2.51
CA ALA A 131 -16.86 9.50 -3.80
C ALA A 131 -16.62 10.69 -4.74
N ASP A 132 -16.74 11.92 -4.22
CA ASP A 132 -16.48 13.14 -5.00
C ASP A 132 -15.02 13.19 -5.50
N TRP A 133 -14.07 12.70 -4.68
CA TRP A 133 -12.66 12.61 -5.09
C TRP A 133 -12.45 11.57 -6.20
N LEU A 134 -13.03 10.37 -6.06
CA LEU A 134 -12.98 9.33 -7.10
C LEU A 134 -13.54 9.84 -8.43
N ASP A 135 -14.71 10.47 -8.40
CA ASP A 135 -15.38 11.02 -9.58
C ASP A 135 -14.55 12.13 -10.24
N ARG A 136 -13.88 12.97 -9.42
CA ARG A 136 -13.02 14.05 -9.90
C ARG A 136 -11.73 13.55 -10.55
N GLU A 137 -11.13 12.51 -9.99
CA GLU A 137 -9.87 11.96 -10.49
C GLU A 137 -10.07 10.88 -11.56
N GLY A 138 -11.30 10.37 -11.73
CA GLY A 138 -11.66 9.38 -12.74
C GLY A 138 -11.10 7.99 -12.43
N VAL A 139 -11.04 7.63 -11.14
CA VAL A 139 -10.46 6.36 -10.66
C VAL A 139 -11.50 5.55 -9.87
N THR A 140 -11.19 4.27 -9.60
CA THR A 140 -12.06 3.33 -8.86
C THR A 140 -11.25 2.54 -7.85
N PRO A 141 -11.83 2.16 -6.68
CA PRO A 141 -11.15 1.31 -5.69
C PRO A 141 -10.79 -0.10 -6.20
N ASP A 142 -11.41 -0.56 -7.30
CA ASP A 142 -11.29 -1.95 -7.76
C ASP A 142 -10.02 -2.29 -8.56
N THR A 143 -9.15 -1.31 -8.81
CA THR A 143 -7.95 -1.49 -9.65
C THR A 143 -6.71 -1.91 -8.86
N ARG A 144 -6.84 -2.22 -7.56
CA ARG A 144 -5.71 -2.53 -6.69
C ARG A 144 -5.24 -3.98 -6.87
N ASP A 145 -4.00 -4.15 -7.33
CA ASP A 145 -3.37 -5.46 -7.49
C ASP A 145 -3.30 -6.22 -6.16
N GLN A 146 -3.58 -7.52 -6.24
CA GLN A 146 -3.43 -8.46 -5.12
C GLN A 146 -1.95 -8.59 -4.72
N VAL A 147 -1.67 -8.64 -3.42
CA VAL A 147 -0.33 -8.93 -2.88
C VAL A 147 0.05 -10.38 -3.14
N GLN A 148 1.27 -10.60 -3.65
CA GLN A 148 1.76 -11.91 -4.11
C GLN A 148 3.09 -12.33 -3.47
N TYR A 149 3.99 -11.40 -3.16
CA TYR A 149 5.40 -11.63 -2.86
C TYR A 149 5.77 -11.44 -1.37
N ILE A 150 4.78 -11.45 -0.47
CA ILE A 150 4.99 -11.38 0.98
C ILE A 150 4.70 -12.75 1.59
N ASP A 151 5.69 -13.34 2.27
CA ASP A 151 5.59 -14.72 2.76
C ASP A 151 4.54 -14.92 3.87
N ASP A 152 4.39 -13.94 4.77
CA ASP A 152 3.47 -14.00 5.92
C ASP A 152 2.07 -13.49 5.51
N GLU A 153 1.05 -14.31 5.74
CA GLU A 153 -0.33 -14.07 5.28
C GLU A 153 -0.97 -12.83 5.94
N GLU A 154 -0.71 -12.60 7.23
CA GLU A 154 -1.22 -11.42 7.92
C GLU A 154 -0.51 -10.15 7.43
N CYS A 155 0.81 -10.19 7.24
CA CYS A 155 1.57 -9.09 6.62
C CYS A 155 1.13 -8.83 5.17
N ALA A 156 0.78 -9.87 4.42
CA ALA A 156 0.23 -9.72 3.08
C ALA A 156 -1.10 -8.96 3.11
N TYR A 157 -1.97 -9.28 4.08
CA TYR A 157 -3.19 -8.52 4.31
C TYR A 157 -2.91 -7.05 4.72
N VAL A 158 -1.92 -6.79 5.60
CA VAL A 158 -1.53 -5.42 5.97
C VAL A 158 -1.11 -4.61 4.74
N MET A 159 -0.28 -5.19 3.88
CA MET A 159 0.15 -4.54 2.63
C MET A 159 -1.04 -4.29 1.69
N GLN A 160 -1.95 -5.27 1.57
CA GLN A 160 -3.14 -5.14 0.75
C GLN A 160 -4.06 -4.04 1.25
N ARG A 161 -4.31 -3.98 2.56
CA ARG A 161 -5.12 -2.92 3.18
C ARG A 161 -4.49 -1.55 2.93
N TYR A 162 -3.18 -1.43 3.10
CA TYR A 162 -2.46 -0.20 2.80
C TYR A 162 -2.71 0.27 1.35
N ARG A 163 -2.64 -0.63 0.36
CA ARG A 163 -2.93 -0.31 -1.05
C ARG A 163 -4.36 0.16 -1.26
N GLU A 164 -5.30 -0.52 -0.62
CA GLU A 164 -6.73 -0.26 -0.74
C GLU A 164 -7.16 1.04 -0.06
N CYS A 165 -6.50 1.40 1.04
CA CYS A 165 -6.78 2.63 1.77
C CYS A 165 -6.10 3.87 1.17
N HIS A 166 -5.19 3.69 0.22
CA HIS A 166 -4.43 4.78 -0.40
C HIS A 166 -5.31 5.91 -0.95
N ASP A 167 -6.42 5.56 -1.61
CA ASP A 167 -7.35 6.54 -2.16
C ASP A 167 -8.10 7.33 -1.07
N PHE A 168 -8.31 6.75 0.11
CA PHE A 168 -8.83 7.51 1.25
C PHE A 168 -7.83 8.57 1.72
N TYR A 169 -6.52 8.27 1.69
CA TYR A 169 -5.51 9.26 2.06
C TYR A 169 -5.53 10.43 1.08
N HIS A 170 -5.68 10.16 -0.22
CA HIS A 170 -5.89 11.20 -1.20
C HIS A 170 -7.17 12.01 -0.93
N ALA A 171 -8.32 11.36 -0.71
CA ALA A 171 -9.59 12.06 -0.48
C ALA A 171 -9.55 12.93 0.79
N VAL A 172 -8.96 12.42 1.87
CA VAL A 172 -8.85 13.15 3.14
C VAL A 172 -7.88 14.30 3.02
N THR A 173 -6.77 14.17 2.30
CA THR A 173 -5.81 15.27 2.10
C THR A 173 -6.25 16.23 0.99
N GLY A 174 -7.06 15.78 0.03
CA GLY A 174 -7.44 16.53 -1.16
C GLY A 174 -6.35 16.56 -2.24
N LEU A 175 -5.31 15.72 -2.13
CA LEU A 175 -4.26 15.63 -3.13
C LEU A 175 -4.75 14.88 -4.39
N PRO A 176 -4.45 15.36 -5.60
CA PRO A 176 -4.86 14.72 -6.85
C PRO A 176 -3.90 13.59 -7.29
N VAL A 177 -4.29 12.78 -8.27
CA VAL A 177 -3.52 11.61 -8.74
C VAL A 177 -2.47 11.90 -9.82
N PHE A 178 -2.29 13.16 -10.23
CA PHE A 178 -1.17 13.49 -11.11
C PHE A 178 0.14 13.53 -10.32
N VAL A 179 1.25 13.26 -11.01
CA VAL A 179 2.61 13.08 -10.45
C VAL A 179 2.96 13.95 -9.24
N GLU A 180 2.69 15.25 -9.28
CA GLU A 180 3.02 16.15 -8.15
C GLU A 180 2.20 15.87 -6.88
N GLY A 181 0.90 15.53 -7.02
CA GLY A 181 0.05 15.14 -5.90
C GLY A 181 0.36 13.75 -5.37
N GLU A 182 0.64 12.79 -6.27
CA GLU A 182 1.11 11.44 -5.92
C GLU A 182 2.38 11.48 -5.08
N ILE A 183 3.40 12.18 -5.53
CA ILE A 183 4.68 12.29 -4.81
C ILE A 183 4.47 12.99 -3.45
N ALA A 184 3.63 14.02 -3.39
CA ALA A 184 3.30 14.68 -2.13
C ALA A 184 2.66 13.71 -1.14
N LEU A 185 1.71 12.90 -1.60
CA LEU A 185 1.06 11.91 -0.76
C LEU A 185 2.03 10.81 -0.34
N LYS A 186 2.90 10.34 -1.24
CA LYS A 186 3.93 9.34 -0.91
C LYS A 186 4.89 9.83 0.16
N GLY A 187 5.19 11.13 0.20
CA GLY A 187 5.96 11.73 1.30
C GLY A 187 5.23 11.62 2.64
N PHE A 188 3.92 11.85 2.64
CA PHE A 188 3.07 11.71 3.82
C PHE A 188 2.99 10.25 4.26
N GLU A 189 2.73 9.34 3.31
CA GLU A 189 2.70 7.90 3.56
C GLU A 189 4.04 7.38 4.09
N PHE A 190 5.16 7.88 3.58
CA PHE A 190 6.48 7.51 4.10
C PHE A 190 6.64 7.93 5.56
N ALA A 191 6.32 9.19 5.87
CA ALA A 191 6.39 9.69 7.24
C ALA A 191 5.45 8.95 8.22
N ASN A 192 4.27 8.52 7.76
CA ASN A 192 3.29 7.81 8.59
C ASN A 192 3.55 6.29 8.70
N THR A 193 3.91 5.63 7.59
CA THR A 193 3.99 4.15 7.51
C THR A 193 5.41 3.59 7.43
N LEU A 194 6.40 4.42 7.10
CA LEU A 194 7.81 4.03 6.86
C LEU A 194 8.00 2.92 5.82
N LEU A 195 7.02 2.65 4.95
CA LEU A 195 7.19 1.70 3.85
C LEU A 195 8.24 2.22 2.85
N PRO A 196 9.32 1.48 2.53
CA PRO A 196 10.42 2.04 1.76
C PRO A 196 10.04 2.52 0.36
N MET A 197 9.10 1.83 -0.31
CA MET A 197 8.64 2.20 -1.64
C MET A 197 8.11 3.64 -1.69
N THR A 198 7.40 4.10 -0.64
CA THR A 198 6.86 5.47 -0.63
C THR A 198 7.98 6.50 -0.55
N GLY A 199 9.02 6.25 0.24
CA GLY A 199 10.23 7.08 0.27
C GLY A 199 11.00 7.04 -1.06
N LEU A 200 11.17 5.86 -1.66
CA LEU A 200 11.85 5.70 -2.96
C LEU A 200 11.11 6.43 -4.09
N SER A 201 9.78 6.45 -4.05
CA SER A 201 8.95 7.13 -5.06
C SER A 201 9.20 8.65 -5.12
N LEU A 202 9.72 9.25 -4.03
CA LEU A 202 10.10 10.67 -4.01
C LEU A 202 11.18 11.01 -5.03
N PHE A 203 11.96 10.03 -5.50
CA PHE A 203 12.93 10.25 -6.57
C PHE A 203 12.28 10.73 -7.89
N ALA A 204 10.98 10.46 -8.09
CA ALA A 204 10.22 10.96 -9.24
C ALA A 204 10.14 12.51 -9.28
N VAL A 205 10.47 13.22 -8.19
CA VAL A 205 10.61 14.69 -8.16
C VAL A 205 11.60 15.21 -9.19
N THR A 206 12.63 14.41 -9.51
CA THR A 206 13.65 14.72 -10.51
C THR A 206 13.09 14.80 -11.94
N LYS A 207 11.92 14.20 -12.20
CA LYS A 207 11.24 14.26 -13.50
C LYS A 207 10.21 15.39 -13.61
N MET A 208 9.90 16.07 -12.51
CA MET A 208 8.95 17.19 -12.52
C MET A 208 9.51 18.46 -13.16
N LYS A 209 8.63 19.28 -13.73
CA LYS A 209 8.97 20.62 -14.24
C LYS A 209 9.49 21.52 -13.10
N PRO A 210 10.38 22.50 -13.37
CA PRO A 210 10.99 23.34 -12.33
C PRO A 210 9.98 24.00 -11.38
N ALA A 211 8.87 24.52 -11.91
CA ALA A 211 7.82 25.15 -11.10
C ALA A 211 7.09 24.19 -10.16
N ALA A 212 6.90 22.92 -10.57
CA ALA A 212 6.31 21.87 -9.74
C ALA A 212 7.31 21.39 -8.69
N ARG A 213 8.57 21.18 -9.09
CA ARG A 213 9.65 20.85 -8.17
C ARG A 213 9.81 21.88 -7.05
N LYS A 214 9.79 23.18 -7.39
CA LYS A 214 9.84 24.26 -6.40
C LYS A 214 8.67 24.19 -5.41
N ARG A 215 7.44 24.03 -5.90
CA ARG A 215 6.26 23.87 -5.01
C ARG A 215 6.36 22.65 -4.13
N PHE A 216 6.85 21.54 -4.66
CA PHE A 216 7.05 20.33 -3.88
C PHE A 216 7.98 20.57 -2.69
N TRP A 217 9.16 21.15 -2.92
CA TRP A 217 10.11 21.43 -1.83
C TRP A 217 9.63 22.51 -0.85
N ASP A 218 8.97 23.55 -1.35
CA ASP A 218 8.57 24.69 -0.51
C ASP A 218 7.30 24.43 0.31
N ILE A 219 6.39 23.59 -0.21
CA ILE A 219 5.03 23.45 0.33
C ILE A 219 4.77 21.99 0.69
N TYR A 220 4.81 21.10 -0.31
CA TYR A 220 4.24 19.77 -0.15
C TYR A 220 5.12 18.81 0.65
N LEU A 221 6.44 18.84 0.51
CA LEU A 221 7.33 17.99 1.31
C LEU A 221 7.32 18.42 2.79
N PRO A 222 7.47 19.70 3.16
CA PRO A 222 7.33 20.13 4.55
C PRO A 222 5.97 19.75 5.14
N TRP A 223 4.88 19.97 4.39
CA TRP A 223 3.53 19.56 4.79
C TRP A 223 3.44 18.05 5.01
N ALA A 224 3.97 17.25 4.07
CA ALA A 224 3.91 15.80 4.08
C ALA A 224 4.65 15.21 5.27
N LEU A 225 5.86 15.70 5.55
CA LEU A 225 6.64 15.27 6.71
C LEU A 225 5.97 15.70 8.02
N TYR A 226 5.53 16.95 8.13
CA TYR A 226 4.86 17.44 9.34
C TYR A 226 3.58 16.64 9.64
N ASN A 227 2.71 16.46 8.65
CA ASN A 227 1.46 15.74 8.84
C ASN A 227 1.69 14.24 9.03
N GLY A 228 2.58 13.62 8.26
CA GLY A 228 2.83 12.19 8.37
C GLY A 228 3.42 11.80 9.73
N LEU A 229 4.32 12.62 10.29
CA LEU A 229 4.94 12.39 11.60
C LEU A 229 4.04 12.73 12.80
N ASN A 230 3.14 13.72 12.66
CA ASN A 230 2.29 14.18 13.77
C ASN A 230 0.87 13.61 13.73
N SER A 231 0.49 12.91 12.65
CA SER A 231 -0.81 12.26 12.54
C SER A 231 -0.83 10.89 13.21
N LYS A 232 -2.03 10.40 13.49
CA LYS A 232 -2.23 9.00 13.86
C LYS A 232 -1.91 8.08 12.68
N ASP A 233 -1.52 6.85 12.98
CA ASP A 233 -1.29 5.82 11.97
C ASP A 233 -2.55 5.60 11.12
N CYS A 234 -2.51 6.02 9.85
CA CYS A 234 -3.68 5.99 8.98
C CYS A 234 -4.12 4.55 8.63
N ILE A 235 -3.20 3.58 8.77
CA ILE A 235 -3.49 2.16 8.61
C ILE A 235 -4.47 1.63 9.68
N ASN A 236 -4.53 2.30 10.85
CA ASN A 236 -5.41 1.94 11.97
C ASN A 236 -6.80 2.61 11.87
N VAL A 237 -7.07 3.37 10.81
CA VAL A 237 -8.40 3.93 10.57
C VAL A 237 -9.29 2.83 9.98
N TYR A 238 -10.43 2.59 10.64
CA TYR A 238 -11.47 1.70 10.14
C TYR A 238 -12.37 2.48 9.17
N TRP A 239 -11.86 2.74 7.96
CA TRP A 239 -12.48 3.60 6.95
C TRP A 239 -13.95 3.26 6.67
N GLU A 240 -14.26 1.97 6.69
CA GLU A 240 -15.59 1.41 6.45
C GLU A 240 -16.60 1.85 7.52
N GLU A 241 -16.16 2.10 8.77
CA GLU A 241 -16.99 2.62 9.86
C GLU A 241 -17.06 4.16 9.86
N GLU A 242 -16.09 4.83 9.23
CA GLU A 242 -15.94 6.29 9.23
C GLU A 242 -16.69 7.00 8.10
N LEU A 243 -17.35 6.26 7.20
CA LEU A 243 -17.98 6.80 5.99
C LEU A 243 -19.01 7.90 6.28
N ASN A 244 -19.76 7.79 7.38
CA ASN A 244 -20.77 8.78 7.78
C ASN A 244 -20.20 9.88 8.69
N THR A 245 -18.94 9.78 9.11
CA THR A 245 -18.29 10.76 9.99
C THR A 245 -18.05 12.06 9.24
N ASP A 246 -18.17 13.19 9.94
CA ASP A 246 -17.75 14.48 9.40
C ASP A 246 -16.25 14.48 9.07
N VAL A 247 -15.90 14.82 7.83
CA VAL A 247 -14.53 14.75 7.31
C VAL A 247 -13.59 15.74 8.01
N ALA A 248 -14.09 16.89 8.47
CA ALA A 248 -13.28 17.85 9.22
C ALA A 248 -13.02 17.33 10.65
N ALA A 249 -14.03 16.71 11.27
CA ALA A 249 -13.87 16.04 12.56
C ALA A 249 -12.88 14.86 12.49
N LEU A 250 -12.94 14.04 11.43
CA LEU A 250 -11.98 12.96 11.20
C LEU A 250 -10.56 13.52 11.05
N ARG A 251 -10.35 14.50 10.17
CA ARG A 251 -9.06 15.17 9.98
C ARG A 251 -8.48 15.68 11.30
N LYS A 252 -9.29 16.37 12.10
CA LYS A 252 -8.90 16.88 13.42
C LYS A 252 -8.51 15.75 14.37
N ARG A 253 -9.27 14.65 14.41
CA ARG A 253 -8.97 13.48 15.27
C ARG A 253 -7.71 12.74 14.85
N LEU A 254 -7.40 12.73 13.56
CA LEU A 254 -6.19 12.13 13.00
C LEU A 254 -4.98 13.05 13.06
N GLY A 255 -5.15 14.36 13.31
CA GLY A 255 -4.06 15.34 13.25
C GLY A 255 -3.61 15.63 11.81
N ILE A 256 -4.54 15.56 10.85
CA ILE A 256 -4.27 15.81 9.43
C ILE A 256 -4.82 17.18 9.03
N GLU A 257 -3.94 18.05 8.60
CA GLU A 257 -4.24 19.32 7.95
C GLU A 257 -4.20 19.15 6.43
N ARG A 258 -5.11 19.82 5.72
CA ARG A 258 -5.07 19.78 4.26
C ARG A 258 -3.96 20.69 3.72
N PRO A 259 -3.17 20.23 2.74
CA PRO A 259 -2.25 21.10 2.03
C PRO A 259 -3.05 22.07 1.15
N PRO A 260 -2.42 23.17 0.69
CA PRO A 260 -3.00 24.03 -0.33
C PRO A 260 -3.43 23.24 -1.58
N ASP A 261 -4.65 23.48 -2.09
CA ASP A 261 -5.18 22.76 -3.25
C ASP A 261 -4.29 22.99 -4.48
N LEU A 262 -3.69 21.90 -4.94
CA LEU A 262 -2.72 21.91 -6.02
C LEU A 262 -3.35 22.33 -7.36
N ARG A 263 -4.63 22.00 -7.58
CA ARG A 263 -5.35 22.40 -8.80
C ARG A 263 -5.59 23.91 -8.79
N SER A 264 -6.00 24.48 -7.65
CA SER A 264 -6.16 25.93 -7.49
C SER A 264 -4.86 26.70 -7.74
N ILE A 265 -3.73 26.25 -7.18
CA ILE A 265 -2.43 26.90 -7.35
C ILE A 265 -2.00 26.87 -8.82
N ARG A 266 -2.15 25.71 -9.49
CA ARG A 266 -1.80 25.58 -10.91
C ARG A 266 -2.67 26.46 -11.80
N LYS A 267 -3.96 26.63 -11.47
CA LYS A 267 -4.87 27.54 -12.19
C LYS A 267 -4.43 28.99 -12.04
N GLN A 268 -4.20 29.46 -10.81
CA GLN A 268 -3.74 30.83 -10.54
C GLN A 268 -2.39 31.14 -11.22
N GLN A 269 -1.47 30.18 -11.25
CA GLN A 269 -0.17 30.35 -11.94
C GLN A 269 -0.33 30.47 -13.46
N LYS A 270 -1.28 29.75 -14.06
CA LYS A 270 -1.58 29.87 -15.50
C LYS A 270 -2.21 31.23 -15.81
N GLU A 271 -3.16 31.66 -15.00
CA GLU A 271 -3.84 32.96 -15.14
C GLU A 271 -2.84 34.12 -15.01
N LYS A 272 -1.96 34.10 -14.00
CA LYS A 272 -0.89 35.09 -13.84
C LYS A 272 0.04 35.14 -15.04
N LYS A 273 0.44 34.00 -15.59
CA LYS A 273 1.29 33.94 -16.80
C LYS A 273 0.57 34.46 -18.05
N LYS A 274 -0.74 34.22 -18.16
CA LYS A 274 -1.56 34.73 -19.26
C LYS A 274 -1.67 36.25 -19.19
N ALA A 275 -2.02 36.80 -18.02
CA ALA A 275 -2.10 38.24 -17.79
C ALA A 275 -0.76 38.96 -18.05
N GLN A 276 0.37 38.37 -17.66
CA GLN A 276 1.71 38.93 -17.94
C GLN A 276 2.06 38.96 -19.43
N ARG A 277 1.57 37.99 -20.22
CA ARG A 277 1.78 37.97 -21.67
C ARG A 277 0.91 39.01 -22.37
N GLU A 278 -0.36 39.08 -22.01
CA GLU A 278 -1.31 40.04 -22.57
C GLU A 278 -0.96 41.48 -22.19
N GLY A 279 -0.47 41.72 -20.97
CA GLY A 279 0.02 43.04 -20.54
C GLY A 279 1.33 43.45 -21.19
N GLY A 280 2.22 42.50 -21.53
CA GLY A 280 3.49 42.78 -22.22
C GLY A 280 3.38 42.95 -23.74
N GLU A 281 2.29 42.50 -24.35
CA GLU A 281 1.98 42.72 -25.77
C GLU A 281 1.30 44.08 -26.02
N GLY A 282 0.74 44.72 -24.99
CA GLY A 282 0.14 46.06 -25.08
C GLY A 282 1.11 47.23 -24.87
N GLU A 283 2.38 46.95 -24.59
CA GLU A 283 3.44 47.94 -24.32
C GLU A 283 4.50 48.04 -25.44
N LYS A 284 4.25 47.43 -26.60
CA LYS A 284 5.07 47.54 -27.81
C LYS A 284 4.33 48.25 -28.93
#